data_AF-A0AAD0HZE3-F1
#
_entry.id   AF-A0AAD0HZE3-F1
#
_cell.length_a   1.000
_cell.length_b   1.000
_cell.length_c   1.000
_cell.angle_alpha   90.00
_cell.angle_beta   90.00
_cell.angle_gamma   90.00
#
_symmetry.space_group_name_H-M   'P 1'
#
loop_
_entity.id
_entity.type
_entity.pdbx_description
1 polymer ?
#
loop_
_entity_poly.entity_id
_entity_poly.type
_entity_poly.pdbx_seq_one_letter_code
_entity_poly.pdbx_strand_id
1 'polypeptide(L)'
;MSWNTLLEEMDLETVPFSDNTLSYLDKRNIDVGEPQVGSVDLSKVVGTTHPDYCDKTWGELKPIPGTSEGDFINNRDVAFQGLKRAVVNIQSLERNPDYYFSDEEKEHWSFYQIGDEYYISTGNNRTVIGRLFLHLNEQEEVVHGVRVTPAEFKKEPEVESEHLGLISRLMAWFRT
;
A
#
# COMPACT_ATOMS: atom_id res chain seq x y z
N MET A 1 23.49 1.37 16.35
CA MET A 1 23.71 1.51 14.90
C MET A 1 23.13 2.85 14.47
N SER A 2 23.63 3.47 13.41
CA SER A 2 23.04 4.69 12.85
C SER A 2 22.30 4.29 11.59
N TRP A 3 20.99 4.49 11.55
CA TRP A 3 20.17 4.16 10.39
C TRP A 3 20.23 5.29 9.36
N ASN A 4 20.26 4.95 8.07
CA ASN A 4 20.09 5.92 6.99
C ASN A 4 18.60 6.20 6.78
N THR A 5 18.17 7.42 7.09
CA THR A 5 16.77 7.86 6.99
C THR A 5 16.52 8.84 5.85
N LEU A 6 17.56 9.18 5.06
CA LEU A 6 17.49 10.17 3.96
C LEU A 6 16.84 9.58 2.71
N LEU A 7 15.57 9.17 2.84
CA LEU A 7 14.82 8.55 1.74
C LEU A 7 14.64 9.48 0.54
N GLU A 8 14.70 10.79 0.76
CA GLU A 8 14.55 11.78 -0.31
C GLU A 8 15.74 11.83 -1.27
N GLU A 9 16.92 11.41 -0.82
CA GLU A 9 18.16 11.34 -1.61
C GLU A 9 18.36 9.98 -2.31
N MET A 10 17.45 9.02 -2.06
CA MET A 10 17.53 7.69 -2.65
C MET A 10 17.48 7.75 -4.18
N ASP A 11 18.46 7.12 -4.82
CA ASP A 11 18.48 6.95 -6.27
C ASP A 11 17.49 5.86 -6.70
N LEU A 12 16.42 6.24 -7.39
CA LEU A 12 15.36 5.33 -7.82
C LEU A 12 15.85 4.29 -8.84
N GLU A 13 16.96 4.53 -9.54
CA GLU A 13 17.57 3.53 -10.44
C GLU A 13 18.13 2.33 -9.67
N THR A 14 18.42 2.50 -8.39
CA THR A 14 18.93 1.42 -7.52
C THR A 14 17.82 0.65 -6.80
N VAL A 15 16.58 1.12 -6.91
CA VAL A 15 15.41 0.52 -6.23
C VAL A 15 14.66 -0.39 -7.21
N PRO A 16 14.74 -1.73 -7.08
CA PRO A 16 14.23 -2.67 -8.09
C PRO A 16 12.70 -2.69 -8.21
N PHE A 17 12.00 -2.07 -7.26
CA PHE A 17 10.54 -1.98 -7.22
C PHE A 17 10.01 -0.56 -7.46
N SER A 18 10.88 0.39 -7.83
CA SER A 18 10.48 1.80 -8.01
C SER A 18 9.35 1.97 -9.03
N ASP A 19 9.37 1.20 -10.12
CA ASP A 19 8.36 1.22 -11.18
C ASP A 19 7.15 0.32 -10.91
N ASN A 20 7.16 -0.48 -9.83
CA ASN A 20 6.02 -1.34 -9.51
C ASN A 20 4.83 -0.46 -9.10
N THR A 21 3.66 -0.75 -9.66
CA THR A 21 2.44 0.04 -9.41
C THR A 21 1.59 -0.61 -8.32
N LEU A 22 1.04 0.19 -7.41
CA LEU A 22 0.07 -0.29 -6.43
C LEU A 22 -1.30 -0.49 -7.11
N SER A 23 -1.75 -1.74 -7.20
CA SER A 23 -3.09 -2.06 -7.70
C SER A 23 -4.20 -1.60 -6.74
N TYR A 24 -5.39 -1.32 -7.28
CA TYR A 24 -6.56 -1.01 -6.46
C TYR A 24 -7.28 -2.29 -6.02
N LEU A 25 -7.47 -2.45 -4.71
CA LEU A 25 -8.34 -3.47 -4.14
C LEU A 25 -9.68 -2.88 -3.74
N ASP A 26 -10.72 -3.20 -4.51
CA ASP A 26 -12.09 -2.90 -4.13
C ASP A 26 -12.56 -3.89 -3.06
N LYS A 27 -12.74 -3.38 -1.84
CA LYS A 27 -13.20 -4.16 -0.68
C LYS A 27 -14.57 -4.83 -0.88
N ARG A 28 -15.36 -4.38 -1.86
CA ARG A 28 -16.64 -5.03 -2.19
C ARG A 28 -16.46 -6.39 -2.86
N ASN A 29 -15.29 -6.65 -3.44
CA ASN A 29 -14.98 -7.86 -4.20
C ASN A 29 -14.29 -8.95 -3.36
N ILE A 30 -14.16 -8.75 -2.06
CA ILE A 30 -13.51 -9.72 -1.17
C ILE A 30 -14.43 -10.10 -0.02
N ASP A 31 -14.27 -11.34 0.45
CA ASP A 31 -14.74 -11.80 1.75
C ASP A 31 -13.56 -11.78 2.72
N VAL A 32 -13.78 -11.28 3.93
CA VAL A 32 -12.72 -11.04 4.92
C VAL A 32 -12.92 -11.97 6.12
N GLY A 33 -11.81 -12.54 6.59
CA GLY A 33 -11.75 -13.32 7.82
C GLY A 33 -11.47 -12.46 9.05
N GLU A 34 -11.10 -13.13 10.14
CA GLU A 34 -10.78 -12.45 11.40
C GLU A 34 -9.38 -11.80 11.35
N PRO A 35 -9.24 -10.53 11.78
CA PRO A 35 -7.96 -9.86 11.82
C PRO A 35 -7.06 -10.39 12.95
N GLN A 36 -5.76 -10.48 12.67
CA GLN A 36 -4.74 -10.83 13.65
C GLN A 36 -3.55 -9.87 13.59
N VAL A 37 -2.82 -9.73 14.70
CA VAL A 37 -1.52 -9.02 14.69
C VAL A 37 -0.46 -10.01 14.21
N GLY A 38 0.42 -9.56 13.32
CA GLY A 38 1.46 -10.40 12.74
C GLY A 38 2.54 -9.61 12.01
N SER A 39 3.21 -10.31 11.11
CA SER A 39 4.30 -9.77 10.29
C SER A 39 3.87 -9.70 8.82
N VAL A 40 4.37 -8.71 8.10
CA VAL A 40 4.15 -8.56 6.66
C VAL A 40 5.48 -8.34 5.97
N ASP A 41 5.74 -9.17 4.96
CA ASP A 41 6.79 -8.96 3.98
C ASP A 41 6.31 -7.89 2.98
N LEU A 42 6.87 -6.69 3.08
CA LEU A 42 6.52 -5.55 2.25
C LEU A 42 6.89 -5.77 0.78
N SER A 43 7.79 -6.71 0.47
CA SER A 43 8.09 -7.07 -0.91
C SER A 43 6.89 -7.71 -1.63
N LYS A 44 5.99 -8.33 -0.86
CA LYS A 44 4.73 -8.95 -1.31
C LYS A 44 3.53 -8.02 -1.28
N VAL A 45 3.72 -6.74 -0.96
CA VAL A 45 2.66 -5.75 -1.04
C VAL A 45 2.48 -5.33 -2.49
N VAL A 46 1.30 -5.62 -3.04
CA VAL A 46 0.98 -5.41 -4.46
C VAL A 46 -0.03 -4.30 -4.71
N GLY A 47 -0.72 -3.83 -3.67
CA GLY A 47 -1.80 -2.88 -3.86
C GLY A 47 -2.32 -2.22 -2.59
N THR A 48 -3.41 -1.48 -2.75
CA THR A 48 -4.04 -0.70 -1.70
C THR A 48 -5.55 -0.56 -1.92
N THR A 49 -6.29 -0.39 -0.83
CA THR A 49 -7.72 -0.07 -0.88
C THR A 49 -8.01 1.43 -0.99
N HIS A 50 -6.97 2.27 -1.06
CA HIS A 50 -7.11 3.72 -1.00
C HIS A 50 -6.90 4.37 -2.39
N PRO A 51 -7.89 5.08 -2.94
CA PRO A 51 -7.86 5.55 -4.34
C PRO A 51 -6.76 6.58 -4.62
N ASP A 52 -6.38 7.39 -3.64
CA ASP A 52 -5.27 8.36 -3.83
C ASP A 52 -3.90 7.72 -4.11
N TYR A 53 -3.72 6.45 -3.78
CA TYR A 53 -2.43 5.76 -3.87
C TYR A 53 -2.45 4.60 -4.86
N CYS A 54 -3.61 4.19 -5.38
CA CYS A 54 -3.64 3.21 -6.46
C CYS A 54 -3.14 3.84 -7.76
N ASP A 55 -2.66 2.98 -8.66
CA ASP A 55 -2.08 3.35 -9.95
C ASP A 55 -0.83 4.24 -9.86
N LYS A 56 -0.30 4.44 -8.64
CA LYS A 56 0.98 5.10 -8.39
C LYS A 56 2.09 4.08 -8.25
N THR A 57 3.26 4.42 -8.76
CA THR A 57 4.45 3.61 -8.54
C THR A 57 5.05 3.86 -7.14
N TRP A 58 5.86 2.94 -6.64
CA TRP A 58 6.61 3.18 -5.39
C TRP A 58 7.53 4.39 -5.51
N GLY A 59 8.12 4.61 -6.69
CA GLY A 59 8.97 5.77 -6.98
C GLY A 59 8.21 7.10 -6.95
N GLU A 60 6.99 7.15 -7.48
CA GLU A 60 6.12 8.34 -7.38
C GLU A 60 5.69 8.67 -5.95
N LEU A 61 5.71 7.66 -5.07
CA LEU A 61 5.38 7.81 -3.64
C LEU A 61 6.62 8.03 -2.76
N LYS A 62 7.83 8.00 -3.34
CA LYS A 62 9.07 8.32 -2.61
C LYS A 62 9.01 9.77 -2.11
N PRO A 63 9.42 10.03 -0.85
CA PRO A 63 9.65 11.39 -0.36
C PRO A 63 10.57 12.19 -1.31
N ILE A 64 10.27 13.47 -1.52
CA ILE A 64 11.06 14.36 -2.39
C ILE A 64 12.07 15.19 -1.59
N PRO A 65 13.15 15.72 -2.21
CA PRO A 65 14.13 16.55 -1.50
C PRO A 65 13.49 17.70 -0.70
N GLY A 66 13.93 17.87 0.54
CA GLY A 66 13.41 18.85 1.50
C GLY A 66 12.21 18.38 2.32
N THR A 67 11.77 17.11 2.19
CA THR A 67 10.68 16.55 2.98
C THR A 67 11.03 16.42 4.46
N SER A 68 12.29 16.07 4.76
CA SER A 68 12.85 15.97 6.11
C SER A 68 12.70 17.28 6.91
N GLU A 69 13.16 18.39 6.31
CA GLU A 69 13.20 19.72 6.94
C GLU A 69 11.94 20.56 6.70
N GLY A 70 11.10 20.15 5.75
CA GLY A 70 9.93 20.92 5.33
C GLY A 70 8.76 20.88 6.30
N ASP A 71 7.79 21.77 6.08
CA ASP A 71 6.50 21.76 6.76
C ASP A 71 5.35 22.04 5.77
N PHE A 72 4.17 21.50 6.08
CA PHE A 72 2.99 21.59 5.21
C PHE A 72 2.46 23.03 4.98
N ILE A 73 2.83 23.98 5.83
CA ILE A 73 2.30 25.34 5.83
C ILE A 73 3.20 26.27 5.01
N ASN A 74 4.51 26.17 5.20
CA ASN A 74 5.49 27.13 4.66
C ASN A 74 6.25 26.58 3.45
N ASN A 75 6.31 25.26 3.25
CA ASN A 75 6.99 24.65 2.11
C ASN A 75 5.99 24.00 1.15
N ARG A 76 5.56 24.78 0.14
CA ARG A 76 4.57 24.33 -0.85
C ARG A 76 5.09 23.19 -1.72
N ASP A 77 6.39 23.09 -1.93
CA ASP A 77 6.99 22.08 -2.80
C ASP A 77 6.78 20.68 -2.20
N VAL A 78 6.98 20.52 -0.89
CA VAL A 78 6.77 19.25 -0.18
C VAL A 78 5.32 19.00 0.25
N ALA A 79 4.45 20.01 0.19
CA ALA A 79 3.04 19.89 0.57
C ALA A 79 2.19 19.09 -0.43
N PHE A 80 2.63 18.99 -1.70
CA PHE A 80 1.88 18.33 -2.79
C PHE A 80 2.55 17.05 -3.32
N GLN A 81 3.42 16.44 -2.53
CA GLN A 81 4.08 15.17 -2.90
C GLN A 81 3.09 14.00 -3.00
N GLY A 82 3.47 12.95 -3.74
CA GLY A 82 2.62 11.78 -3.98
C GLY A 82 2.15 11.10 -2.69
N LEU A 83 3.01 11.09 -1.66
CA LEU A 83 2.70 10.53 -0.36
C LEU A 83 2.19 11.62 0.61
N LYS A 84 0.86 11.71 0.76
CA LYS A 84 0.17 12.86 1.40
C LYS A 84 0.65 13.28 2.79
N ARG A 85 1.23 12.38 3.60
CA ARG A 85 1.72 12.67 4.96
C ARG A 85 3.21 12.39 5.11
N ALA A 86 3.97 12.41 4.02
CA ALA A 86 5.38 12.07 4.04
C ALA A 86 6.20 12.94 5.00
N VAL A 87 6.06 14.28 5.01
CA VAL A 87 6.80 15.17 5.95
C VAL A 87 6.74 14.67 7.39
N VAL A 88 5.53 14.51 7.94
CA VAL A 88 5.37 14.06 9.34
C VAL A 88 5.90 12.64 9.54
N ASN A 89 5.73 11.73 8.58
CA ASN A 89 6.21 10.36 8.74
C ASN A 89 7.74 10.24 8.59
N ILE A 90 8.38 11.08 7.77
CA ILE A 90 9.85 11.15 7.66
C ILE A 90 10.45 11.72 8.94
N GLN A 91 9.88 12.80 9.47
CA GLN A 91 10.31 13.32 10.76
C GLN A 91 10.07 12.33 11.90
N SER A 92 9.03 11.49 11.83
CA SER A 92 8.85 10.38 12.77
C SER A 92 9.89 9.27 12.59
N LEU A 93 10.24 8.92 11.34
CA LEU A 93 11.30 7.95 11.03
C LEU A 93 12.65 8.41 11.59
N GLU A 94 13.02 9.68 11.38
CA GLU A 94 14.28 10.25 11.89
C GLU A 94 14.37 10.22 13.41
N ARG A 95 13.25 10.48 14.10
CA ARG A 95 13.18 10.48 15.56
C ARG A 95 13.19 9.07 16.15
N ASN A 96 12.56 8.11 15.47
CA ASN A 96 12.42 6.74 15.96
C ASN A 96 12.47 5.72 14.81
N PRO A 97 13.64 5.45 14.23
CA PRO A 97 13.80 4.46 13.16
C PRO A 97 13.52 3.03 13.63
N ASP A 98 13.77 2.74 14.91
CA ASP A 98 13.53 1.43 15.52
C ASP A 98 12.04 1.02 15.51
N TYR A 99 11.13 1.98 15.28
CA TYR A 99 9.71 1.72 15.04
C TYR A 99 9.47 0.66 13.96
N TYR A 100 10.29 0.63 12.90
CA TYR A 100 10.12 -0.31 11.79
C TYR A 100 10.64 -1.72 12.09
N PHE A 101 11.48 -1.88 13.12
CA PHE A 101 12.05 -3.16 13.54
C PHE A 101 11.35 -3.76 14.77
N SER A 102 10.69 -2.91 15.56
CA SER A 102 9.95 -3.33 16.75
C SER A 102 8.81 -4.31 16.42
N ASP A 103 8.57 -5.27 17.30
CA ASP A 103 7.45 -6.22 17.26
C ASP A 103 6.20 -5.73 18.01
N GLU A 104 6.26 -4.55 18.65
CA GLU A 104 5.12 -3.93 19.31
C GLU A 104 3.96 -3.70 18.33
N GLU A 105 2.72 -3.89 18.82
CA GLU A 105 1.51 -3.66 18.03
C GLU A 105 1.44 -2.20 17.56
N LYS A 106 1.19 -2.02 16.25
CA LYS A 106 1.17 -0.74 15.56
C LYS A 106 -0.26 -0.36 15.23
N GLU A 107 -0.68 0.79 15.77
CA GLU A 107 -1.99 1.35 15.46
C GLU A 107 -2.05 1.90 14.03
N HIS A 108 -3.21 1.72 13.38
CA HIS A 108 -3.50 2.22 12.04
C HIS A 108 -2.51 1.77 10.95
N TRP A 109 -2.00 0.54 11.08
CA TRP A 109 -1.23 -0.12 10.04
C TRP A 109 -1.79 -1.53 9.80
N SER A 110 -2.48 -1.70 8.68
CA SER A 110 -3.20 -2.93 8.41
C SER A 110 -3.23 -3.31 6.94
N PHE A 111 -3.35 -4.62 6.70
CA PHE A 111 -3.32 -5.25 5.39
C PHE A 111 -4.46 -6.25 5.24
N TYR A 112 -4.96 -6.39 4.02
CA TYR A 112 -5.64 -7.61 3.60
C TYR A 112 -4.61 -8.56 3.00
N GLN A 113 -4.69 -9.85 3.34
CA GLN A 113 -3.87 -10.89 2.75
C GLN A 113 -4.74 -11.75 1.85
N ILE A 114 -4.40 -11.84 0.56
CA ILE A 114 -5.10 -12.67 -0.42
C ILE A 114 -4.06 -13.59 -1.06
N GLY A 115 -4.12 -14.88 -0.74
CA GLY A 115 -3.04 -15.82 -1.07
C GLY A 115 -1.72 -15.37 -0.45
N ASP A 116 -0.68 -15.22 -1.28
CA ASP A 116 0.64 -14.76 -0.86
C ASP A 116 0.83 -13.24 -0.94
N GLU A 117 -0.18 -12.50 -1.41
CA GLU A 117 -0.11 -11.05 -1.64
C GLU A 117 -0.73 -10.25 -0.50
N TYR A 118 -0.23 -9.03 -0.31
CA TYR A 118 -0.76 -8.07 0.65
C TYR A 118 -1.28 -6.80 -0.02
N TYR A 119 -2.41 -6.30 0.50
CA TYR A 119 -3.03 -5.06 0.07
C TYR A 119 -3.19 -4.13 1.25
N ILE A 120 -2.66 -2.91 1.13
CA ILE A 120 -2.69 -1.92 2.21
C ILE A 120 -4.13 -1.47 2.46
N SER A 121 -4.65 -1.79 3.65
CA SER A 121 -5.96 -1.33 4.12
C SER A 121 -5.83 0.00 4.86
N THR A 122 -4.85 0.12 5.75
CA THR A 122 -4.45 1.38 6.40
C THR A 122 -2.93 1.47 6.54
N GLY A 123 -2.39 2.69 6.55
CA GLY A 123 -0.95 2.90 6.74
C GLY A 123 -0.11 2.99 5.46
N ASN A 124 -0.66 3.47 4.34
CA ASN A 124 0.07 3.66 3.08
C ASN A 124 1.40 4.42 3.26
N ASN A 125 1.39 5.48 4.06
CA ASN A 125 2.57 6.31 4.30
C ASN A 125 3.68 5.50 4.98
N ARG A 126 3.34 4.77 6.05
CA ARG A 126 4.27 3.90 6.78
C ARG A 126 4.73 2.71 5.93
N THR A 127 3.87 2.18 5.07
CA THR A 127 4.22 1.07 4.19
C THR A 127 5.25 1.48 3.15
N VAL A 128 5.02 2.59 2.45
CA VAL A 128 5.97 3.13 1.46
C VAL A 128 7.29 3.49 2.12
N ILE A 129 7.23 4.28 3.21
CA ILE A 129 8.43 4.71 3.94
C ILE A 129 9.18 3.49 4.51
N GLY A 130 8.47 2.53 5.09
CA GLY A 130 9.06 1.33 5.67
C GLY A 130 9.79 0.48 4.62
N ARG A 131 9.18 0.23 3.47
CA ARG A 131 9.83 -0.55 2.41
C ARG A 131 11.09 0.12 1.89
N LEU A 132 11.00 1.42 1.56
CA LEU A 132 12.15 2.21 1.11
C LEU A 132 13.25 2.24 2.19
N PHE A 133 12.88 2.47 3.45
CA PHE A 133 13.82 2.54 4.57
C PHE A 133 14.54 1.21 4.82
N LEU A 134 13.82 0.09 4.86
CA LEU A 134 14.42 -1.23 5.05
C LEU A 134 15.34 -1.57 3.89
N HIS A 135 14.91 -1.30 2.64
CA HIS A 135 15.72 -1.47 1.45
C HIS A 135 17.01 -0.63 1.49
N LEU A 136 16.91 0.65 1.84
CA LEU A 136 18.06 1.57 1.93
C LEU A 136 19.13 1.10 2.93
N ASN A 137 18.70 0.37 3.96
CA ASN A 137 19.56 -0.11 5.03
C ASN A 137 19.91 -1.60 4.86
N GLU A 138 19.67 -2.17 3.67
CA GLU A 138 19.99 -3.57 3.34
C GLU A 138 19.37 -4.58 4.33
N GLN A 139 18.17 -4.27 4.83
CA GLN A 139 17.42 -5.13 5.73
C GLN A 139 16.35 -5.93 4.98
N GLU A 140 15.89 -7.02 5.60
CA GLU A 140 14.67 -7.68 5.13
C GLU A 140 13.51 -6.69 5.16
N GLU A 141 12.72 -6.64 4.09
CA GLU A 141 11.59 -5.72 3.93
C GLU A 141 10.38 -6.20 4.77
N VAL A 142 10.60 -6.69 5.99
CA VAL A 142 9.56 -7.25 6.87
C VAL A 142 9.24 -6.27 8.00
N VAL A 143 7.95 -6.05 8.26
CA VAL A 143 7.47 -5.28 9.41
C VAL A 143 6.65 -6.16 10.34
N HIS A 144 6.78 -5.92 11.63
CA HIS A 144 6.10 -6.68 12.69
C HIS A 144 5.01 -5.85 13.38
N GLY A 145 4.16 -6.52 14.16
CA GLY A 145 3.14 -5.85 14.97
C GLY A 145 2.05 -5.15 14.15
N VAL A 146 1.86 -5.51 12.87
CA VAL A 146 0.83 -4.94 12.01
C VAL A 146 -0.40 -5.83 11.96
N ARG A 147 -1.58 -5.25 11.68
CA ARG A 147 -2.82 -6.02 11.59
C ARG A 147 -2.98 -6.64 10.20
N VAL A 148 -3.13 -7.95 10.13
CA VAL A 148 -3.35 -8.70 8.89
C VAL A 148 -4.73 -9.33 8.94
N THR A 149 -5.53 -9.11 7.90
CA THR A 149 -6.86 -9.71 7.73
C THR A 149 -6.82 -10.64 6.53
N PRO A 150 -6.92 -11.97 6.73
CA PRO A 150 -7.07 -12.91 5.63
C PRO A 150 -8.32 -12.55 4.80
N ALA A 151 -8.22 -12.66 3.49
CA ALA A 151 -9.30 -12.38 2.57
C ALA A 151 -9.22 -13.25 1.32
N GLU A 152 -10.36 -13.45 0.68
CA GLU A 152 -10.48 -14.15 -0.60
C GLU A 152 -11.33 -13.33 -1.56
N PHE A 153 -11.05 -13.41 -2.86
CA PHE A 153 -11.94 -12.81 -3.86
C PHE A 153 -13.28 -13.54 -3.85
N LYS A 154 -14.36 -12.75 -3.85
CA LYS A 154 -15.71 -13.29 -4.06
C LYS A 154 -15.76 -14.01 -5.40
N LYS A 155 -16.33 -15.20 -5.39
CA LYS A 155 -16.63 -15.90 -6.65
C LYS A 155 -17.62 -15.04 -7.43
N GLU A 156 -17.33 -14.81 -8.72
CA GLU A 156 -18.35 -14.25 -9.61
C GLU A 156 -19.58 -15.15 -9.52
N PRO A 157 -20.79 -14.57 -9.45
CA PRO A 157 -22.00 -15.38 -9.52
C PRO A 157 -21.96 -16.15 -10.84
N GLU A 158 -22.02 -17.48 -10.77
CA GLU A 158 -22.26 -18.30 -11.96
C GLU A 158 -23.56 -17.79 -12.59
N VAL A 159 -23.46 -17.16 -13.76
CA VAL A 159 -24.63 -16.73 -14.50
C VAL A 159 -25.36 -18.01 -14.92
N GLU A 160 -26.42 -18.36 -14.20
CA GLU A 160 -27.28 -19.49 -14.56
C GLU A 160 -27.72 -19.30 -16.03
N SER A 161 -27.46 -20.33 -16.84
CA SER A 161 -27.66 -20.32 -18.30
C SER A 161 -29.08 -19.91 -18.73
N GLU A 162 -30.08 -19.98 -17.84
CA GLU A 162 -31.45 -19.52 -18.08
C GLU A 162 -31.56 -18.00 -18.30
N HIS A 163 -30.72 -17.19 -17.65
CA HIS A 163 -30.74 -15.73 -17.78
C HIS A 163 -30.22 -15.25 -19.15
N LEU A 164 -29.27 -15.98 -19.75
CA LEU A 164 -28.82 -15.72 -21.11
C LEU A 164 -29.94 -15.97 -22.14
N GLY A 165 -30.81 -16.95 -21.87
CA GLY A 165 -31.99 -17.22 -22.69
C GLY A 165 -33.01 -16.09 -22.67
N LEU A 166 -33.23 -15.47 -21.51
CA LEU A 166 -34.14 -14.32 -21.35
C LEU A 166 -33.61 -13.05 -22.02
N ILE A 167 -32.33 -12.72 -21.83
CA ILE A 167 -31.69 -11.57 -22.48
C ILE A 167 -31.68 -11.74 -23.99
N SER A 168 -31.37 -12.94 -24.48
CA SER A 168 -31.39 -13.25 -25.93
C SER A 168 -32.80 -13.10 -26.52
N ARG A 169 -33.83 -13.53 -25.79
CA ARG A 169 -35.24 -13.37 -26.20
C ARG A 169 -35.70 -11.91 -26.19
N LEU A 170 -35.31 -11.13 -25.19
CA LEU A 170 -35.56 -9.69 -25.12
C LEU A 170 -34.90 -8.95 -26.28
N MET A 171 -33.64 -9.26 -26.59
CA MET A 171 -32.92 -8.65 -27.71
C MET A 171 -33.51 -9.00 -29.08
N ALA A 172 -34.11 -10.19 -29.23
CA ALA A 172 -34.81 -10.57 -30.46
C ALA A 172 -36.13 -9.78 -30.65
N TRP A 173 -36.81 -9.41 -29.57
CA TRP A 173 -38.06 -8.65 -29.60
C TRP A 173 -37.88 -7.18 -30.02
N PHE A 174 -36.71 -6.58 -29.74
CA PHE A 174 -36.37 -5.22 -30.20
C PHE A 174 -35.84 -5.16 -31.65
N ARG A 175 -35.72 -6.30 -32.33
CA ARG A 175 -35.27 -6.38 -33.74
C ARG A 175 -36.41 -6.63 -34.74
N THR A 176 -37.65 -6.65 -34.27
CA THR A 176 -38.90 -6.67 -35.08
C THR A 176 -39.61 -5.34 -34.96
#